data_AF-A0A1J1JHX6-F1
#
_entry.id   AF-A0A1J1JHX6-F1
#
_cell.length_a   1.000
_cell.length_b   1.000
_cell.length_c   1.000
_cell.angle_alpha   90.00
_cell.angle_beta   90.00
_cell.angle_gamma   90.00
#
_symmetry.space_group_name_H-M   'P 1'
#
loop_
_entity.id
_entity.type
_entity.pdbx_description
1 polymer ?
#
loop_
_entity_poly.entity_id
_entity_poly.type
_entity_poly.pdbx_seq_one_letter_code
_entity_poly.pdbx_strand_id
1 'polypeptide(L)'
;MDTELSLFQKIITGETTLQKMIRKELLPLLADLRLAIVLLLLIAVFSISGTVLEQGQSLEYYQSNYPEHPALFGFLTWKFLVFIGLDHVYRTWWFLSLLVLFGSSLTACTFTRQLPTLKSARRWVYYDKPKQFQNIALSAELTTGSLTALEPLLKKRNYLVFQEGNKLYARRGLIGRIGPIIVHASMLIILAGSIIGSMTGFMAQELVPGGNTFQVKNIIDAGQFSESQVPKDWSVKVNRFWIDYDAEGRIDQFYSDLSVLNQQGEEVDRKTIHVNEPLHYQGVTFYQADWGIAALRVRVNKSPVFRLPMAQLDTQGKGRIWGTWIPIKPDFSAGVSVLARDLKGNVLVYNGKGELVSTVRKGMSTEVDGVTLFIDEIIGSTGLQIKADPGIPIVYLGFGLLMISVMMSYVSHSQIWALKDGDRLYIGGKTNRAKVTFEREIVSILDDLDNLDQNNTLSLGSLSENSQS
;
A
#
# COMPACT_ATOMS: atom_id res chain seq x y z
N MET A 1 -43.55 -44.05 -11.38
CA MET A 1 -42.72 -44.16 -10.16
C MET A 1 -41.22 -44.21 -10.50
N ASP A 2 -40.81 -44.88 -11.59
CA ASP A 2 -39.40 -44.91 -12.02
C ASP A 2 -38.86 -43.62 -12.67
N THR A 3 -39.73 -42.77 -13.22
CA THR A 3 -39.34 -41.48 -13.81
C THR A 3 -39.05 -40.39 -12.77
N GLU A 4 -39.69 -40.43 -11.61
CA GLU A 4 -39.45 -39.47 -10.53
C GLU A 4 -38.22 -39.81 -9.69
N LEU A 5 -37.92 -41.10 -9.50
CA LEU A 5 -36.65 -41.53 -8.88
C LEU A 5 -35.43 -41.12 -9.73
N SER A 6 -35.53 -41.17 -11.06
CA SER A 6 -34.47 -40.71 -11.97
C SER A 6 -34.18 -39.21 -11.86
N LEU A 7 -35.22 -38.40 -11.66
CA LEU A 7 -35.10 -36.95 -11.53
C LEU A 7 -34.51 -36.57 -10.16
N PHE A 8 -34.96 -37.23 -9.08
CA PHE A 8 -34.41 -37.04 -7.74
C PHE A 8 -32.95 -37.50 -7.64
N GLN A 9 -32.57 -38.58 -8.32
CA GLN A 9 -31.19 -39.06 -8.33
C GLN A 9 -30.26 -38.13 -9.14
N LYS A 10 -30.76 -37.48 -10.20
CA LYS A 10 -30.07 -36.38 -10.90
C LYS A 10 -29.96 -35.10 -10.07
N ILE A 11 -30.91 -34.81 -9.18
CA ILE A 11 -30.85 -33.65 -8.27
C ILE A 11 -29.87 -33.90 -7.13
N ILE A 12 -29.69 -35.16 -6.70
CA ILE A 12 -28.77 -35.54 -5.62
C ILE A 12 -27.32 -35.75 -6.12
N THR A 13 -27.10 -35.95 -7.42
CA THR A 13 -25.76 -36.21 -8.00
C THR A 13 -25.36 -35.31 -9.19
N GLY A 14 -26.23 -34.41 -9.65
CA GLY A 14 -26.02 -33.64 -10.88
C GLY A 14 -25.53 -32.22 -10.61
N GLU A 15 -24.30 -31.92 -11.01
CA GLU A 15 -23.84 -30.53 -11.17
C GLU A 15 -24.87 -29.75 -12.01
N THR A 16 -25.33 -28.62 -11.49
CA THR A 16 -26.24 -27.71 -12.21
C THR A 16 -25.56 -27.21 -13.49
N THR A 17 -26.34 -26.82 -14.50
CA THR A 17 -25.81 -26.25 -15.76
C THR A 17 -24.86 -25.08 -15.50
N LEU A 18 -25.16 -24.28 -14.46
CA LEU A 18 -24.33 -23.20 -13.96
C LEU A 18 -23.00 -23.71 -13.39
N GLN A 19 -23.01 -24.74 -12.54
CA GLN A 19 -21.79 -25.35 -11.99
C GLN A 19 -20.90 -25.93 -13.10
N LYS A 20 -21.50 -26.56 -14.12
CA LYS A 20 -20.76 -27.05 -15.29
C LYS A 20 -20.09 -25.94 -16.08
N MET A 21 -20.80 -24.84 -16.35
CA MET A 21 -20.26 -23.67 -17.05
C MET A 21 -19.10 -23.05 -16.24
N ILE A 22 -19.29 -22.84 -14.93
CA ILE A 22 -18.25 -22.31 -14.04
C ILE A 22 -17.02 -23.21 -14.08
N ARG A 23 -17.19 -24.52 -13.93
CA ARG A 23 -16.08 -25.47 -13.83
C ARG A 23 -15.35 -25.70 -15.15
N LYS A 24 -16.08 -25.80 -16.27
CA LYS A 24 -15.52 -26.19 -17.57
C LYS A 24 -15.06 -25.04 -18.44
N GLU A 25 -15.67 -23.85 -18.29
CA GLU A 25 -15.39 -22.71 -19.17
C GLU A 25 -14.75 -21.55 -18.39
N LEU A 26 -15.39 -21.10 -17.30
CA LEU A 26 -14.94 -19.90 -16.59
C LEU A 26 -13.67 -20.14 -15.77
N LEU A 27 -13.59 -21.24 -15.02
CA LEU A 27 -12.46 -21.53 -14.14
C LEU A 27 -11.14 -21.71 -14.91
N PRO A 28 -11.08 -22.43 -16.06
CA PRO A 28 -9.88 -22.50 -16.87
C PRO A 28 -9.44 -21.15 -17.44
N LEU A 29 -10.40 -20.30 -17.86
CA LEU A 29 -10.13 -18.95 -18.33
C LEU A 29 -9.51 -18.09 -17.22
N LEU A 30 -10.13 -18.07 -16.03
CA LEU A 30 -9.63 -17.31 -14.88
C LEU A 30 -8.28 -17.82 -14.36
N ALA A 31 -8.03 -19.13 -14.45
CA ALA A 31 -6.77 -19.75 -14.04
C ALA A 31 -5.68 -19.70 -15.13
N ASP A 32 -5.90 -18.97 -16.23
CA ASP A 32 -4.91 -18.82 -17.29
C ASP A 32 -3.82 -17.79 -16.91
N LEU A 33 -2.56 -18.14 -17.19
CA LEU A 33 -1.42 -17.29 -16.86
C LEU A 33 -1.34 -16.05 -17.76
N ARG A 34 -1.73 -16.16 -19.04
CA ARG A 34 -1.67 -15.04 -19.98
C ARG A 34 -2.71 -14.00 -19.60
N LEU A 35 -3.92 -14.45 -19.24
CA LEU A 35 -4.96 -13.55 -18.71
C LEU A 35 -4.44 -12.78 -17.49
N ALA A 36 -3.86 -13.47 -16.50
CA ALA A 36 -3.33 -12.83 -15.30
C ALA A 36 -2.26 -11.77 -15.62
N ILE A 37 -1.34 -12.07 -16.56
CA ILE A 37 -0.31 -11.11 -17.01
C ILE A 37 -0.94 -9.90 -17.69
N VAL A 38 -1.91 -10.10 -18.58
CA VAL A 38 -2.61 -9.00 -19.25
C VAL A 38 -3.36 -8.12 -18.24
N LEU A 39 -4.07 -8.72 -17.29
CA LEU A 39 -4.77 -7.97 -16.23
C LEU A 39 -3.79 -7.12 -15.40
N LEU A 40 -2.66 -7.72 -15.00
CA LEU A 40 -1.61 -7.00 -14.26
C LEU A 40 -1.06 -5.80 -15.06
N LEU A 41 -0.78 -5.99 -16.35
CA LEU A 41 -0.28 -4.92 -17.23
C LEU A 41 -1.32 -3.81 -17.42
N LEU A 42 -2.60 -4.15 -17.59
CA LEU A 42 -3.67 -3.16 -17.71
C LEU A 42 -3.80 -2.34 -16.43
N ILE A 43 -3.81 -2.99 -15.27
CA ILE A 43 -3.84 -2.31 -13.96
C ILE A 43 -2.64 -1.36 -13.85
N ALA A 44 -1.43 -1.82 -14.20
CA ALA A 44 -0.22 -1.00 -14.14
C ALA A 44 -0.31 0.23 -15.06
N VAL A 45 -0.79 0.08 -16.31
CA VAL A 45 -0.97 1.21 -17.25
C VAL A 45 -1.92 2.25 -16.68
N PHE A 46 -3.07 1.83 -16.14
CA PHE A 46 -4.03 2.77 -15.56
C PHE A 46 -3.53 3.43 -14.28
N SER A 47 -2.83 2.69 -13.41
CA SER A 47 -2.19 3.27 -12.22
C SER A 47 -1.11 4.31 -12.58
N ILE A 48 -0.30 4.04 -13.62
CA ILE A 48 0.69 5.03 -14.12
C ILE A 48 -0.04 6.26 -14.65
N SER A 49 -1.11 6.10 -15.44
CA SER A 49 -1.87 7.25 -15.95
C SER A 49 -2.48 8.10 -14.83
N GLY A 50 -3.03 7.46 -13.79
CA GLY A 50 -3.56 8.16 -12.62
C GLY A 50 -2.49 8.78 -11.70
N THR A 51 -1.21 8.45 -11.89
CA THR A 51 -0.10 9.11 -11.20
C THR A 51 0.40 10.33 -11.98
N VAL A 52 0.40 10.23 -13.31
CA VAL A 52 0.80 11.34 -14.20
C VAL A 52 -0.25 12.45 -14.21
N LEU A 53 -1.54 12.08 -14.18
CA LEU A 53 -2.64 13.01 -14.08
C LEU A 53 -2.96 13.28 -12.61
N GLU A 54 -2.86 14.53 -12.17
CA GLU A 54 -3.29 14.90 -10.82
C GLU A 54 -4.75 14.49 -10.59
N GLN A 55 -5.00 13.74 -9.52
CA GLN A 55 -6.31 13.16 -9.20
C GLN A 55 -7.11 14.08 -8.28
N GLY A 56 -8.44 14.12 -8.45
CA GLY A 56 -9.35 14.81 -7.54
C GLY A 56 -9.21 16.33 -7.48
N GLN A 57 -8.66 16.95 -8.53
CA GLN A 57 -8.54 18.40 -8.63
C GLN A 57 -9.87 19.07 -9.00
N SER A 58 -9.95 20.39 -8.90
CA SER A 58 -11.15 21.13 -9.29
C SER A 58 -11.39 21.06 -10.81
N LEU A 59 -12.63 21.31 -11.21
CA LEU A 59 -12.96 21.36 -12.64
C LEU A 59 -12.18 22.47 -13.35
N GLU A 60 -11.97 23.63 -12.71
CA GLU A 60 -11.18 24.72 -13.30
C GLU A 60 -9.71 24.31 -13.51
N TYR A 61 -9.14 23.52 -12.60
CA TYR A 61 -7.79 22.98 -12.78
C TYR A 61 -7.71 22.13 -14.06
N TYR A 62 -8.65 21.22 -14.29
CA TYR A 62 -8.62 20.40 -15.50
C TYR A 62 -8.87 21.22 -16.77
N GLN A 63 -9.78 22.19 -16.73
CA GLN A 63 -10.06 23.07 -17.87
C GLN A 63 -8.86 23.93 -18.26
N SER A 64 -8.10 24.41 -17.29
CA SER A 64 -6.92 25.25 -17.52
C SER A 64 -5.70 24.44 -17.99
N ASN A 65 -5.48 23.24 -17.46
CA ASN A 65 -4.32 22.40 -17.81
C ASN A 65 -4.56 21.49 -19.04
N TYR A 66 -5.81 21.14 -19.32
CA TYR A 66 -6.20 20.25 -20.43
C TYR A 66 -7.29 20.90 -21.31
N PRO A 67 -7.00 22.04 -21.97
CA PRO A 67 -7.98 22.78 -22.75
C PRO A 67 -8.49 21.98 -23.97
N GLU A 68 -9.65 22.37 -24.49
CA GLU A 68 -10.21 21.74 -25.70
C GLU A 68 -9.39 22.09 -26.95
N HIS A 69 -8.85 23.31 -27.03
CA HIS A 69 -8.04 23.78 -28.15
C HIS A 69 -6.87 24.66 -27.69
N PRO A 70 -5.61 24.29 -28.02
CA PRO A 70 -5.19 23.01 -28.59
C PRO A 70 -5.23 21.89 -27.54
N ALA A 71 -5.87 20.76 -27.89
CA ALA A 71 -5.86 19.58 -27.04
C ALA A 71 -4.45 19.01 -26.91
N LEU A 72 -4.09 18.53 -25.70
CA LEU A 72 -2.82 17.86 -25.48
C LEU A 72 -2.78 16.57 -26.32
N PHE A 73 -1.70 16.35 -27.07
CA PHE A 73 -1.57 15.25 -28.04
C PHE A 73 -2.70 15.17 -29.09
N GLY A 74 -3.48 16.23 -29.29
CA GLY A 74 -4.55 16.30 -30.28
C GLY A 74 -5.87 15.63 -29.89
N PHE A 75 -5.97 14.98 -28.72
CA PHE A 75 -7.21 14.33 -28.26
C PHE A 75 -7.48 14.46 -26.75
N LEU A 76 -6.44 14.74 -25.95
CA LEU A 76 -6.52 14.70 -24.49
C LEU A 76 -7.02 16.05 -23.98
N THR A 77 -8.32 16.10 -23.70
CA THR A 77 -9.07 17.27 -23.21
C THR A 77 -9.66 17.00 -21.84
N TRP A 78 -9.95 18.03 -21.06
CA TRP A 78 -10.61 17.91 -19.76
C TRP A 78 -11.93 17.11 -19.84
N LYS A 79 -12.72 17.29 -20.92
CA LYS A 79 -13.96 16.55 -21.17
C LYS A 79 -13.70 15.05 -21.29
N PHE A 80 -12.67 14.67 -22.04
CA PHE A 80 -12.29 13.26 -22.23
C PHE A 80 -11.83 12.64 -20.91
N LEU A 81 -10.98 13.35 -20.16
CA LEU A 81 -10.47 12.89 -18.87
C LEU A 81 -11.62 12.63 -17.89
N VAL A 82 -12.50 13.61 -17.70
CA VAL A 82 -13.63 13.52 -16.76
C VAL A 82 -14.66 12.49 -17.21
N PHE A 83 -14.92 12.36 -18.52
CA PHE A 83 -15.89 11.39 -19.04
C PHE A 83 -15.48 9.94 -18.78
N ILE A 84 -14.20 9.61 -18.96
CA ILE A 84 -13.67 8.26 -18.70
C ILE A 84 -13.43 8.03 -17.19
N GLY A 85 -13.26 9.12 -16.43
CA GLY A 85 -12.90 9.10 -15.01
C GLY A 85 -11.40 8.99 -14.78
N LEU A 86 -10.58 9.53 -15.69
CA LEU A 86 -9.12 9.56 -15.55
C LEU A 86 -8.64 10.56 -14.48
N ASP A 87 -9.51 11.45 -14.03
CA ASP A 87 -9.33 12.34 -12.87
C ASP A 87 -9.54 11.62 -11.52
N HIS A 88 -10.16 10.43 -11.53
CA HIS A 88 -10.43 9.62 -10.34
C HIS A 88 -10.32 8.10 -10.62
N VAL A 89 -9.26 7.70 -11.32
CA VAL A 89 -9.04 6.32 -11.86
C VAL A 89 -9.34 5.24 -10.83
N TYR A 90 -8.81 5.38 -9.62
CA TYR A 90 -8.85 4.38 -8.55
C TYR A 90 -10.26 4.06 -8.03
N ARG A 91 -11.26 4.90 -8.37
CA ARG A 91 -12.65 4.76 -7.95
C ARG A 91 -13.60 4.43 -9.10
N THR A 92 -13.10 4.46 -10.33
CA THR A 92 -13.92 4.13 -11.49
C THR A 92 -14.40 2.68 -11.46
N TRP A 93 -15.62 2.44 -11.92
CA TRP A 93 -16.21 1.10 -11.94
C TRP A 93 -15.38 0.12 -12.77
N TRP A 94 -14.74 0.59 -13.85
CA TRP A 94 -13.93 -0.25 -14.74
C TRP A 94 -12.61 -0.64 -14.08
N PHE A 95 -11.97 0.26 -13.33
CA PHE A 95 -10.73 -0.05 -12.61
C PHE A 95 -11.02 -1.02 -11.46
N LEU A 96 -12.09 -0.78 -10.68
CA LEU A 96 -12.54 -1.71 -9.65
C LEU A 96 -12.90 -3.09 -10.23
N SER A 97 -13.53 -3.13 -11.40
CA SER A 97 -13.82 -4.39 -12.10
C SER A 97 -12.53 -5.13 -12.52
N LEU A 98 -11.51 -4.42 -13.00
CA LEU A 98 -10.20 -5.02 -13.30
C LEU A 98 -9.56 -5.64 -12.06
N LEU A 99 -9.63 -4.94 -10.92
CA LEU A 99 -9.11 -5.44 -9.66
C LEU A 99 -9.86 -6.70 -9.18
N VAL A 100 -11.20 -6.71 -9.23
CA VAL A 100 -12.03 -7.87 -8.88
C VAL A 100 -11.73 -9.06 -9.79
N LEU A 101 -11.57 -8.81 -11.10
CA LEU A 101 -11.24 -9.84 -12.07
C LEU A 101 -9.83 -10.41 -11.83
N PHE A 102 -8.86 -9.56 -11.52
CA PHE A 102 -7.52 -9.98 -11.15
C PHE A 102 -7.51 -10.81 -9.85
N GLY A 103 -8.23 -10.37 -8.81
CA GLY A 103 -8.40 -11.13 -7.57
C GLY A 103 -9.06 -12.49 -7.81
N SER A 104 -10.05 -12.55 -8.68
CA SER A 104 -10.71 -13.79 -9.10
C SER A 104 -9.76 -14.73 -9.83
N SER A 105 -8.91 -14.19 -10.73
CA SER A 105 -7.87 -14.94 -11.42
C SER A 105 -6.81 -15.52 -10.46
N LEU A 106 -6.32 -14.73 -9.51
CA LEU A 106 -5.37 -15.19 -8.48
C LEU A 106 -5.99 -16.31 -7.63
N THR A 107 -7.26 -16.15 -7.24
CA THR A 107 -8.00 -17.14 -6.47
C THR A 107 -8.13 -18.45 -7.26
N ALA A 108 -8.60 -18.38 -8.51
CA ALA A 108 -8.72 -19.53 -9.39
C ALA A 108 -7.38 -20.26 -9.59
N CYS A 109 -6.30 -19.53 -9.87
CA CYS A 109 -4.95 -20.07 -10.01
C CYS A 109 -4.46 -20.76 -8.72
N THR A 110 -4.78 -20.19 -7.54
CA THR A 110 -4.41 -20.76 -6.24
C THR A 110 -5.04 -22.15 -6.05
N PHE A 111 -6.36 -22.26 -6.27
CA PHE A 111 -7.08 -23.52 -6.05
C PHE A 111 -6.79 -24.57 -7.13
N THR A 112 -6.59 -24.17 -8.38
CA THR A 112 -6.41 -25.10 -9.50
C THR A 112 -4.96 -25.51 -9.73
N ARG A 113 -3.98 -24.68 -9.36
CA ARG A 113 -2.56 -24.93 -9.63
C ARG A 113 -1.71 -25.00 -8.36
N GLN A 114 -1.78 -23.98 -7.49
CA GLN A 114 -0.84 -23.86 -6.36
C GLN A 114 -1.11 -24.90 -5.27
N LEU A 115 -2.36 -25.05 -4.82
CA LEU A 115 -2.73 -26.03 -3.79
C LEU A 115 -2.49 -27.49 -4.24
N PRO A 116 -2.87 -27.92 -5.46
CA PRO A 116 -2.51 -29.26 -5.95
C PRO A 116 -1.00 -29.49 -6.02
N THR A 117 -0.21 -28.48 -6.44
CA THR A 117 1.25 -28.58 -6.49
C THR A 117 1.85 -28.78 -5.08
N LEU A 118 1.36 -28.05 -4.07
CA LEU A 118 1.77 -28.24 -2.69
C LEU A 118 1.36 -29.63 -2.16
N LYS A 119 0.13 -30.08 -2.48
CA LYS A 119 -0.36 -31.41 -2.12
C LYS A 119 0.53 -32.50 -2.71
N SER A 120 0.95 -32.36 -3.97
CA SER A 120 1.89 -33.27 -4.62
C SER A 120 3.28 -33.23 -3.96
N ALA A 121 3.83 -32.05 -3.66
CA ALA A 121 5.13 -31.89 -3.01
C ALA A 121 5.18 -32.40 -1.55
N ARG A 122 4.03 -32.49 -0.88
CA ARG A 122 3.90 -33.08 0.46
C ARG A 122 3.86 -34.61 0.44
N ARG A 123 3.46 -35.22 -0.67
CA ARG A 123 3.43 -36.67 -0.82
C ARG A 123 4.85 -37.20 -1.00
N TRP A 124 5.23 -38.19 -0.21
CA TRP A 124 6.42 -39.01 -0.46
C TRP A 124 5.99 -40.25 -1.23
N VAL A 125 6.75 -40.59 -2.27
CA VAL A 125 6.53 -41.76 -3.11
C VAL A 125 7.89 -42.38 -3.34
N TYR A 126 8.02 -43.68 -3.06
CA TYR A 126 9.23 -44.43 -3.34
C TYR A 126 9.31 -44.85 -4.80
N TYR A 127 10.52 -45.04 -5.30
CA TYR A 127 10.75 -45.72 -6.57
C TYR A 127 11.21 -47.14 -6.28
N ASP A 128 10.54 -48.07 -6.94
CA ASP A 128 10.62 -49.51 -6.67
C ASP A 128 11.38 -50.25 -7.77
N LYS A 129 11.55 -49.63 -8.94
CA LYS A 129 12.17 -50.25 -10.12
C LYS A 129 13.29 -49.37 -10.67
N PRO A 130 14.44 -49.94 -11.05
CA PRO A 130 15.55 -49.21 -11.67
C PRO A 130 15.15 -48.36 -12.89
N LYS A 131 14.22 -48.86 -13.71
CA LYS A 131 13.68 -48.12 -14.88
C LYS A 131 13.09 -46.75 -14.54
N GLN A 132 12.63 -46.54 -13.31
CA GLN A 132 12.09 -45.24 -12.88
C GLN A 132 13.18 -44.17 -12.79
N PHE A 133 14.43 -44.57 -12.48
CA PHE A 133 15.56 -43.66 -12.37
C PHE A 133 16.06 -43.17 -13.73
N GLN A 134 15.91 -43.98 -14.79
CA GLN A 134 16.26 -43.61 -16.17
C GLN A 134 15.44 -42.41 -16.70
N ASN A 135 14.26 -42.18 -16.13
CA ASN A 135 13.39 -41.06 -16.50
C ASN A 135 13.69 -39.77 -15.71
N ILE A 136 14.65 -39.83 -14.79
CA ILE A 136 15.06 -38.67 -13.98
C ILE A 136 16.29 -38.05 -14.66
N ALA A 137 16.20 -36.77 -15.00
CA ALA A 137 17.30 -36.07 -15.66
C ALA A 137 18.62 -36.08 -14.87
N LEU A 138 18.53 -36.15 -13.54
CA LEU A 138 19.64 -36.29 -12.61
C LEU A 138 19.56 -37.66 -11.95
N SER A 139 20.21 -38.66 -12.54
CA SER A 139 20.32 -40.00 -11.99
C SER A 139 21.75 -40.52 -12.06
N ALA A 140 22.15 -41.30 -11.07
CA ALA A 140 23.40 -42.03 -11.05
C ALA A 140 23.15 -43.48 -10.64
N GLU A 141 23.99 -44.37 -11.16
CA GLU A 141 24.05 -45.78 -10.80
C GLU A 141 25.44 -46.05 -10.23
N LEU A 142 25.48 -46.60 -9.02
CA LEU A 142 26.70 -46.98 -8.33
C LEU A 142 26.77 -48.50 -8.19
N THR A 143 27.93 -49.08 -8.49
CA THR A 143 28.18 -50.53 -8.43
C THR A 143 28.26 -51.05 -7.00
N THR A 144 28.66 -50.20 -6.06
CA THR A 144 28.68 -50.43 -4.61
C THR A 144 28.04 -49.22 -3.93
N GLY A 145 27.43 -49.42 -2.76
CA GLY A 145 26.76 -48.31 -2.07
C GLY A 145 25.71 -48.79 -1.08
N SER A 146 25.68 -48.18 0.10
CA SER A 146 24.67 -48.48 1.11
C SER A 146 23.70 -47.32 1.33
N LEU A 147 22.41 -47.65 1.44
CA LEU A 147 21.40 -46.68 1.90
C LEU A 147 21.68 -46.18 3.31
N THR A 148 22.30 -47.02 4.16
CA THR A 148 22.69 -46.63 5.53
C THR A 148 23.80 -45.59 5.54
N ALA A 149 24.64 -45.53 4.50
CA ALA A 149 25.66 -44.49 4.34
C ALA A 149 25.08 -43.21 3.72
N LEU A 150 24.07 -43.33 2.84
CA LEU A 150 23.42 -42.21 2.18
C LEU A 150 22.54 -41.38 3.13
N GLU A 151 21.79 -42.04 4.03
CA GLU A 151 20.91 -41.37 4.98
C GLU A 151 21.59 -40.25 5.82
N PRO A 152 22.73 -40.49 6.50
CA PRO A 152 23.40 -39.46 7.29
C PRO A 152 23.94 -38.31 6.44
N LEU A 153 24.41 -38.57 5.21
CA LEU A 153 24.84 -37.52 4.28
C LEU A 153 23.69 -36.58 3.92
N LEU A 154 22.51 -37.15 3.63
CA LEU A 154 21.31 -36.39 3.33
C LEU A 154 20.81 -35.59 4.55
N LYS A 155 20.82 -36.20 5.74
CA LYS A 155 20.46 -35.50 6.99
C LYS A 155 21.42 -34.35 7.30
N LYS A 156 22.73 -34.52 7.11
CA LYS A 156 23.74 -33.45 7.26
C LYS A 156 23.46 -32.25 6.35
N ARG A 157 22.85 -32.50 5.18
CA ARG A 157 22.41 -31.47 4.22
C ARG A 157 20.98 -30.99 4.45
N ASN A 158 20.39 -31.24 5.63
CA ASN A 158 19.04 -30.81 6.03
C ASN A 158 17.90 -31.40 5.18
N TYR A 159 18.09 -32.60 4.61
CA TYR A 159 16.98 -33.33 4.02
C TYR A 159 16.19 -34.07 5.12
N LEU A 160 14.86 -34.02 5.00
CA LEU A 160 13.97 -34.95 5.69
C LEU A 160 13.99 -36.27 4.93
N VAL A 161 14.56 -37.31 5.54
CA VAL A 161 14.75 -38.63 4.94
C VAL A 161 13.69 -39.60 5.47
N PHE A 162 13.15 -40.40 4.56
CA PHE A 162 12.21 -41.49 4.78
C PHE A 162 12.80 -42.73 4.12
N GLN A 163 13.03 -43.78 4.89
CA GLN A 163 13.60 -45.03 4.40
C GLN A 163 12.65 -46.18 4.72
N GLU A 164 12.44 -47.07 3.74
CA GLU A 164 11.64 -48.28 3.88
C GLU A 164 12.35 -49.43 3.17
N GLY A 165 12.93 -50.34 3.95
CA GLY A 165 13.71 -51.47 3.43
C GLY A 165 14.85 -51.01 2.53
N ASN A 166 14.79 -51.40 1.24
CA ASN A 166 15.78 -51.08 0.22
C ASN A 166 15.46 -49.80 -0.57
N LYS A 167 14.57 -48.95 -0.07
CA LYS A 167 14.14 -47.70 -0.73
C LYS A 167 14.31 -46.52 0.19
N LEU A 168 14.69 -45.39 -0.40
CA LEU A 168 14.87 -44.13 0.32
C LEU A 168 14.26 -42.99 -0.48
N TYR A 169 13.58 -42.10 0.23
CA TYR A 169 13.09 -40.83 -0.27
C TYR A 169 13.51 -39.71 0.68
N ALA A 170 14.04 -38.63 0.13
CA ALA A 170 14.49 -37.49 0.90
C ALA A 170 13.98 -36.20 0.26
N ARG A 171 13.61 -35.21 1.08
CA ARG A 171 13.13 -33.92 0.60
C ARG A 171 13.60 -32.75 1.45
N ARG A 172 13.77 -31.59 0.82
CA ARG A 172 14.12 -30.32 1.49
C ARG A 172 13.32 -29.16 0.90
N GLY A 173 13.14 -28.09 1.67
CA GLY A 173 12.65 -26.82 1.14
C GLY A 173 11.17 -26.78 0.76
N LEU A 174 10.30 -27.50 1.47
CA LEU A 174 8.84 -27.45 1.24
C LEU A 174 8.29 -26.02 1.37
N ILE A 175 8.91 -25.18 2.19
CA ILE A 175 8.55 -23.77 2.38
C ILE A 175 8.52 -22.99 1.04
N GLY A 176 9.38 -23.34 0.07
CA GLY A 176 9.39 -22.76 -1.27
C GLY A 176 8.21 -23.15 -2.16
N ARG A 177 7.47 -24.19 -1.79
CA ARG A 177 6.17 -24.54 -2.41
C ARG A 177 5.00 -23.86 -1.70
N ILE A 178 5.18 -23.41 -0.47
CA ILE A 178 4.19 -22.66 0.30
C ILE A 178 4.26 -21.16 -0.06
N GLY A 179 5.46 -20.63 -0.29
CA GLY A 179 5.72 -19.22 -0.62
C GLY A 179 4.74 -18.63 -1.64
N PRO A 180 4.62 -19.20 -2.87
CA PRO A 180 3.72 -18.65 -3.88
C PRO A 180 2.23 -18.62 -3.50
N ILE A 181 1.78 -19.52 -2.61
CA ILE A 181 0.40 -19.50 -2.09
C ILE A 181 0.21 -18.28 -1.17
N ILE A 182 1.20 -18.02 -0.31
CA ILE A 182 1.17 -16.84 0.57
C ILE A 182 1.32 -15.56 -0.25
N VAL A 183 2.10 -15.55 -1.35
CA VAL A 183 2.15 -14.41 -2.29
C VAL A 183 0.74 -14.09 -2.80
N HIS A 184 0.00 -15.08 -3.29
CA HIS A 184 -1.37 -14.85 -3.76
C HIS A 184 -2.30 -14.36 -2.63
N ALA A 185 -2.23 -14.98 -1.46
CA ALA A 185 -3.01 -14.54 -0.31
C ALA A 185 -2.69 -13.09 0.09
N SER A 186 -1.41 -12.72 0.11
CA SER A 186 -0.96 -11.37 0.43
C SER A 186 -1.46 -10.33 -0.56
N MET A 187 -1.42 -10.63 -1.88
CA MET A 187 -1.98 -9.76 -2.92
C MET A 187 -3.49 -9.60 -2.76
N LEU A 188 -4.22 -10.67 -2.43
CA LEU A 188 -5.66 -10.61 -2.16
C LEU A 188 -5.98 -9.77 -0.91
N ILE A 189 -5.17 -9.86 0.14
CA ILE A 189 -5.31 -9.06 1.35
C ILE A 189 -5.06 -7.57 1.04
N ILE A 190 -3.98 -7.24 0.32
CA ILE A 190 -3.69 -5.86 -0.12
C ILE A 190 -4.87 -5.30 -0.93
N LEU A 191 -5.38 -6.11 -1.87
CA LEU A 191 -6.51 -5.71 -2.69
C LEU A 191 -7.78 -5.46 -1.85
N ALA A 192 -8.12 -6.40 -0.96
CA ALA A 192 -9.28 -6.26 -0.08
C ALA A 192 -9.16 -5.02 0.83
N GLY A 193 -7.98 -4.80 1.42
CA GLY A 193 -7.71 -3.61 2.23
C GLY A 193 -7.88 -2.32 1.43
N SER A 194 -7.38 -2.28 0.19
CA SER A 194 -7.50 -1.11 -0.69
C SER A 194 -8.96 -0.83 -1.09
N ILE A 195 -9.73 -1.87 -1.39
CA ILE A 195 -11.17 -1.76 -1.68
C ILE A 195 -11.92 -1.23 -0.46
N ILE A 196 -11.68 -1.82 0.73
CA ILE A 196 -12.30 -1.36 1.98
C ILE A 196 -11.96 0.11 2.23
N GLY A 197 -10.68 0.50 2.17
CA GLY A 197 -10.24 1.87 2.36
C GLY A 197 -10.89 2.85 1.38
N SER A 198 -10.98 2.50 0.10
CA SER A 198 -11.66 3.33 -0.91
C SER A 198 -13.17 3.45 -0.70
N MET A 199 -13.82 2.43 -0.14
CA MET A 199 -15.27 2.39 0.02
C MET A 199 -15.75 2.98 1.34
N THR A 200 -14.95 2.85 2.41
CA THR A 200 -15.31 3.32 3.76
C THR A 200 -14.50 4.53 4.22
N GLY A 201 -13.37 4.84 3.59
CA GLY A 201 -12.55 6.00 3.95
C GLY A 201 -13.13 7.33 3.46
N PHE A 202 -12.63 8.41 4.06
CA PHE A 202 -12.91 9.79 3.61
C PHE A 202 -11.67 10.68 3.74
N MET A 203 -11.71 11.79 3.02
CA MET A 203 -10.78 12.90 3.10
C MET A 203 -11.56 14.21 3.17
N ALA A 204 -11.17 15.05 4.11
CA ALA A 204 -11.69 16.39 4.29
C ALA A 204 -10.55 17.41 4.35
N GLN A 205 -10.83 18.66 4.02
CA GLN A 205 -9.89 19.76 4.12
C GLN A 205 -10.54 20.91 4.89
N GLU A 206 -9.86 21.39 5.93
CA GLU A 206 -10.39 22.46 6.79
C GLU A 206 -9.35 23.56 6.95
N LEU A 207 -9.74 24.82 6.73
CA LEU A 207 -8.92 25.98 7.03
C LEU A 207 -9.48 26.68 8.26
N VAL A 208 -8.82 26.50 9.41
CA VAL A 208 -9.38 26.86 10.72
C VAL A 208 -8.52 27.91 11.41
N PRO A 209 -9.10 29.07 11.82
CA PRO A 209 -8.37 30.09 12.56
C PRO A 209 -7.87 29.60 13.93
N GLY A 210 -6.71 30.08 14.37
CA GLY A 210 -6.26 29.88 15.73
C GLY A 210 -7.27 30.39 16.77
N GLY A 211 -7.54 29.58 17.78
CA GLY A 211 -8.51 29.82 18.84
C GLY A 211 -9.92 29.27 18.57
N ASN A 212 -10.20 28.79 17.36
CA ASN A 212 -11.51 28.27 17.00
C ASN A 212 -11.62 26.74 17.20
N THR A 213 -12.85 26.29 17.47
CA THR A 213 -13.23 24.86 17.47
C THR A 213 -14.00 24.56 16.19
N PHE A 214 -13.77 23.39 15.61
CA PHE A 214 -14.44 22.92 14.41
C PHE A 214 -14.81 21.44 14.51
N GLN A 215 -15.77 21.04 13.69
CA GLN A 215 -16.08 19.65 13.38
C GLN A 215 -15.79 19.44 11.89
N VAL A 216 -15.46 18.21 11.51
CA VAL A 216 -15.18 17.86 10.12
C VAL A 216 -16.45 18.02 9.29
N LYS A 217 -16.43 18.93 8.31
CA LYS A 217 -17.60 19.21 7.45
C LYS A 217 -17.23 19.25 5.97
N ASN A 218 -16.07 19.79 5.63
CA ASN A 218 -15.62 19.99 4.26
C ASN A 218 -14.97 18.72 3.69
N ILE A 219 -15.80 17.69 3.51
CA ILE A 219 -15.39 16.42 2.88
C ILE A 219 -15.22 16.65 1.38
N ILE A 220 -14.00 16.47 0.91
CA ILE A 220 -13.64 16.64 -0.51
C ILE A 220 -13.67 15.31 -1.26
N ASP A 221 -13.51 14.19 -0.55
CA ASP A 221 -13.50 12.86 -1.13
C ASP A 221 -14.01 11.82 -0.13
N ALA A 222 -14.96 10.98 -0.52
CA ALA A 222 -15.60 10.01 0.37
C ALA A 222 -16.01 8.75 -0.38
N GLY A 223 -15.81 7.59 0.25
CA GLY A 223 -16.32 6.33 -0.27
C GLY A 223 -17.83 6.21 -0.06
N GLN A 224 -18.50 5.34 -0.84
CA GLN A 224 -19.96 5.15 -0.77
C GLN A 224 -20.47 4.75 0.63
N PHE A 225 -19.63 4.16 1.47
CA PHE A 225 -19.97 3.69 2.81
C PHE A 225 -19.17 4.41 3.91
N SER A 226 -18.69 5.62 3.63
CA SER A 226 -17.80 6.36 4.55
C SER A 226 -18.52 7.10 5.68
N GLU A 227 -19.85 7.18 5.66
CA GLU A 227 -20.62 7.97 6.62
C GLU A 227 -20.33 7.59 8.08
N SER A 228 -20.12 6.29 8.34
CA SER A 228 -19.77 5.76 9.67
C SER A 228 -18.40 6.21 10.18
N GLN A 229 -17.50 6.63 9.29
CA GLN A 229 -16.15 7.06 9.66
C GLN A 229 -16.07 8.56 9.95
N VAL A 230 -17.05 9.35 9.50
CA VAL A 230 -17.07 10.80 9.72
C VAL A 230 -17.41 11.07 11.19
N PRO A 231 -16.55 11.77 11.95
CA PRO A 231 -16.79 11.99 13.37
C PRO A 231 -17.97 12.95 13.59
N LYS A 232 -18.91 12.55 14.46
CA LYS A 232 -20.13 13.32 14.78
C LYS A 232 -20.21 13.69 16.27
N ASP A 233 -19.42 13.04 17.11
CA ASP A 233 -19.50 13.03 18.56
C ASP A 233 -18.29 13.69 19.25
N TRP A 234 -17.37 14.25 18.49
CA TRP A 234 -16.25 15.03 19.02
C TRP A 234 -15.88 16.15 18.06
N SER A 235 -15.07 17.09 18.54
CA SER A 235 -14.62 18.25 17.78
C SER A 235 -13.14 18.49 18.02
N VAL A 236 -12.53 19.35 17.20
CA VAL A 236 -11.12 19.71 17.34
C VAL A 236 -11.02 21.21 17.55
N LYS A 237 -10.25 21.60 18.55
CA LYS A 237 -9.89 22.99 18.81
C LYS A 237 -8.47 23.26 18.32
N VAL A 238 -8.33 24.28 17.49
CA VAL A 238 -7.02 24.81 17.15
C VAL A 238 -6.62 25.78 18.24
N ASN A 239 -5.79 25.35 19.19
CA ASN A 239 -5.34 26.24 20.26
C ASN A 239 -4.44 27.34 19.71
N ARG A 240 -3.53 26.96 18.80
CA ARG A 240 -2.57 27.87 18.19
C ARG A 240 -2.07 27.32 16.86
N PHE A 241 -1.88 28.23 15.90
CA PHE A 241 -1.13 27.98 14.67
C PHE A 241 0.06 28.94 14.60
N TRP A 242 1.23 28.46 14.20
CA TRP A 242 2.40 29.31 13.96
C TRP A 242 3.31 28.72 12.88
N ILE A 243 4.21 29.57 12.39
CA ILE A 243 5.16 29.24 11.34
C ILE A 243 6.54 29.60 11.86
N ASP A 244 7.48 28.66 11.77
CA ASP A 244 8.89 28.91 11.99
C ASP A 244 9.54 29.25 10.66
N TYR A 245 10.43 30.24 10.70
CA TYR A 245 11.13 30.76 9.53
C TYR A 245 12.63 30.55 9.69
N ASP A 246 13.31 30.25 8.60
CA ASP A 246 14.77 30.14 8.58
C ASP A 246 15.46 31.52 8.66
N ALA A 247 16.79 31.53 8.69
CA ALA A 247 17.59 32.76 8.77
C ALA A 247 17.39 33.67 7.54
N GLU A 248 17.06 33.10 6.38
CA GLU A 248 16.74 33.81 5.15
C GLU A 248 15.28 34.31 5.12
N GLY A 249 14.48 33.95 6.11
CA GLY A 249 13.08 34.31 6.24
C GLY A 249 12.14 33.49 5.33
N ARG A 250 12.56 32.35 4.82
CA ARG A 250 11.68 31.39 4.16
C ARG A 250 10.97 30.55 5.23
N ILE A 251 9.89 29.89 4.84
CA ILE A 251 9.16 29.01 5.74
C ILE A 251 9.99 27.74 5.97
N ASP A 252 10.27 27.42 7.23
CA ASP A 252 10.93 26.19 7.64
C ASP A 252 9.89 25.11 8.02
N GLN A 253 8.95 25.46 8.90
CA GLN A 253 7.94 24.51 9.38
C GLN A 253 6.63 25.18 9.80
N PHE A 254 5.53 24.43 9.66
CA PHE A 254 4.20 24.81 10.11
C PHE A 254 3.81 23.97 11.33
N TYR A 255 3.29 24.63 12.36
CA TYR A 255 2.85 23.97 13.58
C TYR A 255 1.41 24.30 13.93
N SER A 256 0.67 23.27 14.33
CA SER A 256 -0.67 23.41 14.90
C SER A 256 -0.78 22.68 16.23
N ASP A 257 -1.07 23.41 17.30
CA ASP A 257 -1.44 22.82 18.57
C ASP A 257 -2.95 22.54 18.58
N LEU A 258 -3.31 21.26 18.60
CA LEU A 258 -4.68 20.78 18.46
C LEU A 258 -5.12 20.04 19.73
N SER A 259 -6.33 20.34 20.19
CA SER A 259 -7.02 19.58 21.24
C SER A 259 -8.24 18.88 20.65
N VAL A 260 -8.39 17.59 20.94
CA VAL A 260 -9.62 16.84 20.67
C VAL A 260 -10.57 17.03 21.86
N LEU A 261 -11.80 17.44 21.57
CA LEU A 261 -12.83 17.71 22.56
C LEU A 261 -13.98 16.71 22.43
N ASN A 262 -14.37 16.07 23.53
CA ASN A 262 -15.56 15.20 23.57
C ASN A 262 -16.88 16.00 23.45
N GLN A 263 -18.03 15.33 23.51
CA GLN A 263 -19.36 15.98 23.46
C GLN A 263 -19.59 16.98 24.61
N GLN A 264 -18.93 16.78 25.74
CA GLN A 264 -18.99 17.64 26.93
C GLN A 264 -18.04 18.86 26.81
N GLY A 265 -17.21 18.92 25.77
CA GLY A 265 -16.22 19.97 25.57
C GLY A 265 -14.92 19.79 26.35
N GLU A 266 -14.72 18.62 26.96
CA GLU A 266 -13.50 18.29 27.70
C GLU A 266 -12.40 17.82 26.74
N GLU A 267 -11.17 18.27 27.01
CA GLU A 267 -9.99 17.85 26.27
C GLU A 267 -9.65 16.38 26.59
N VAL A 268 -9.74 15.51 25.59
CA VAL A 268 -9.47 14.07 25.69
C VAL A 268 -8.15 13.66 25.05
N ASP A 269 -7.62 14.50 24.18
CA ASP A 269 -6.31 14.32 23.56
C ASP A 269 -5.77 15.70 23.13
N ARG A 270 -4.45 15.86 23.10
CA ARG A 270 -3.78 17.07 22.64
C ARG A 270 -2.45 16.76 22.02
N LYS A 271 -2.20 17.33 20.84
CA LYS A 271 -0.91 17.20 20.15
C LYS A 271 -0.59 18.46 19.36
N THR A 272 0.68 18.85 19.41
CA THR A 272 1.24 19.78 18.43
C THR A 272 1.69 18.98 17.19
N ILE A 273 1.03 19.21 16.06
CA ILE A 273 1.32 18.56 14.79
C ILE A 273 2.16 19.45 13.89
N HIS A 274 2.87 18.84 12.95
CA HIS A 274 3.60 19.50 11.87
C HIS A 274 3.70 18.59 10.64
N VAL A 275 4.37 19.03 9.58
CA VAL A 275 4.53 18.22 8.36
C VAL A 275 5.21 16.90 8.71
N ASN A 276 4.61 15.78 8.30
CA ASN A 276 5.00 14.39 8.62
C ASN A 276 4.77 13.91 10.07
N GLU A 277 4.27 14.75 10.98
CA GLU A 277 3.89 14.33 12.32
C GLU A 277 2.41 14.66 12.61
N PRO A 278 1.47 13.77 12.24
CA PRO A 278 0.04 14.01 12.40
C PRO A 278 -0.48 13.67 13.81
N LEU A 279 -1.70 14.11 14.08
CA LEU A 279 -2.53 13.68 15.21
C LEU A 279 -3.43 12.52 14.75
N HIS A 280 -3.52 11.47 15.55
CA HIS A 280 -4.41 10.33 15.30
C HIS A 280 -5.41 10.20 16.44
N TYR A 281 -6.71 10.18 16.12
CA TYR A 281 -7.76 9.99 17.11
C TYR A 281 -8.92 9.19 16.50
N GLN A 282 -9.30 8.08 17.16
CA GLN A 282 -10.41 7.20 16.76
C GLN A 282 -10.45 6.83 15.26
N GLY A 283 -9.29 6.51 14.67
CA GLY A 283 -9.20 6.12 13.25
C GLY A 283 -9.18 7.30 12.26
N VAL A 284 -9.29 8.53 12.74
CA VAL A 284 -9.14 9.76 11.96
C VAL A 284 -7.75 10.34 12.17
N THR A 285 -7.12 10.79 11.10
CA THR A 285 -5.78 11.39 11.12
C THR A 285 -5.84 12.82 10.62
N PHE A 286 -5.21 13.74 11.36
CA PHE A 286 -5.11 15.16 11.03
C PHE A 286 -3.68 15.49 10.63
N TYR A 287 -3.49 15.84 9.37
CA TYR A 287 -2.22 16.26 8.79
C TYR A 287 -2.19 17.78 8.64
N GLN A 288 -1.04 18.38 8.94
CA GLN A 288 -0.75 19.76 8.54
C GLN A 288 -0.49 19.78 7.04
N ALA A 289 -1.33 20.48 6.27
CA ALA A 289 -1.26 20.49 4.81
C ALA A 289 -1.09 21.90 4.23
N ASP A 290 -1.73 22.91 4.82
CA ASP A 290 -1.66 24.28 4.31
C ASP A 290 -1.80 25.33 5.44
N TRP A 291 -1.85 26.61 5.10
CA TRP A 291 -2.05 27.72 6.02
C TRP A 291 -2.69 28.93 5.34
N GLY A 292 -3.23 29.84 6.14
CA GLY A 292 -3.74 31.12 5.66
C GLY A 292 -3.79 32.19 6.74
N ILE A 293 -4.31 33.37 6.38
CA ILE A 293 -4.56 34.47 7.32
C ILE A 293 -6.07 34.67 7.42
N ALA A 294 -6.65 34.44 8.60
CA ALA A 294 -8.09 34.52 8.79
C ALA A 294 -8.57 35.93 9.10
N ALA A 295 -7.84 36.65 9.95
CA ALA A 295 -8.31 37.93 10.45
C ALA A 295 -7.18 38.82 10.95
N LEU A 296 -7.46 40.11 10.97
CA LEU A 296 -6.64 41.15 11.56
C LEU A 296 -7.37 41.69 12.80
N ARG A 297 -6.69 41.71 13.95
CA ARG A 297 -7.11 42.46 15.13
C ARG A 297 -6.54 43.86 15.07
N VAL A 298 -7.42 44.85 15.07
CA VAL A 298 -7.06 46.25 14.83
C VAL A 298 -7.88 47.20 15.67
N ARG A 299 -7.30 48.32 16.07
CA ARG A 299 -8.00 49.45 16.69
C ARG A 299 -7.84 50.70 15.83
N VAL A 300 -8.91 51.48 15.73
CA VAL A 300 -8.94 52.78 15.07
C VAL A 300 -9.07 53.85 16.15
N ASN A 301 -8.06 54.69 16.29
CA ASN A 301 -7.94 55.67 17.38
C ASN A 301 -8.07 54.99 18.76
N LYS A 302 -9.12 55.33 19.51
CA LYS A 302 -9.45 54.76 20.83
C LYS A 302 -10.62 53.78 20.78
N SER A 303 -10.91 53.20 19.61
CA SER A 303 -11.99 52.21 19.47
C SER A 303 -11.68 50.91 20.24
N PRO A 304 -12.72 50.08 20.49
CA PRO A 304 -12.51 48.66 20.80
C PRO A 304 -11.72 47.95 19.69
N VAL A 305 -11.17 46.78 20.03
CA VAL A 305 -10.48 45.90 19.07
C VAL A 305 -11.50 45.31 18.11
N PHE A 306 -11.36 45.61 16.83
CA PHE A 306 -12.09 44.96 15.75
C PHE A 306 -11.34 43.72 15.29
N ARG A 307 -12.06 42.61 15.07
CA ARG A 307 -11.55 41.42 14.38
C ARG A 307 -12.11 41.43 12.96
N LEU A 308 -11.32 41.93 12.01
CA LEU A 308 -11.74 42.04 10.61
C LEU A 308 -11.24 40.83 9.83
N PRO A 309 -12.10 40.15 9.05
CA PRO A 309 -11.68 39.01 8.24
C PRO A 309 -10.70 39.46 7.17
N MET A 310 -9.72 38.61 6.86
CA MET A 310 -8.81 38.80 5.74
C MET A 310 -9.13 37.78 4.65
N ALA A 311 -9.25 38.25 3.41
CA ALA A 311 -9.49 37.40 2.25
C ALA A 311 -8.20 37.23 1.45
N GLN A 312 -7.95 36.03 0.94
CA GLN A 312 -6.85 35.82 0.00
C GLN A 312 -7.20 36.50 -1.34
N LEU A 313 -6.27 37.29 -1.85
CA LEU A 313 -6.42 37.99 -3.12
C LEU A 313 -5.86 37.14 -4.26
N ASP A 314 -6.52 37.20 -5.42
CA ASP A 314 -6.00 36.56 -6.63
C ASP A 314 -4.81 37.37 -7.17
N THR A 315 -3.64 36.73 -7.15
CA THR A 315 -2.38 37.30 -7.64
C THR A 315 -1.95 36.68 -8.97
N GLN A 316 -2.81 35.88 -9.61
CA GLN A 316 -2.50 35.11 -10.82
C GLN A 316 -1.23 34.26 -10.66
N GLY A 317 -1.09 33.62 -9.49
CA GLY A 317 0.03 32.74 -9.17
C GLY A 317 1.31 33.43 -8.69
N LYS A 318 1.33 34.76 -8.53
CA LYS A 318 2.53 35.52 -8.10
C LYS A 318 2.74 35.56 -6.58
N GLY A 319 2.29 34.53 -5.87
CA GLY A 319 2.40 34.39 -4.41
C GLY A 319 1.10 34.69 -3.67
N ARG A 320 1.08 34.49 -2.35
CA ARG A 320 -0.14 34.64 -1.54
C ARG A 320 -0.16 36.01 -0.85
N ILE A 321 -1.27 36.72 -1.00
CA ILE A 321 -1.53 38.00 -0.33
C ILE A 321 -2.93 37.92 0.26
N TRP A 322 -3.07 38.38 1.50
CA TRP A 322 -4.36 38.54 2.14
C TRP A 322 -4.65 40.01 2.34
N GLY A 323 -5.88 40.41 2.07
CA GLY A 323 -6.33 41.79 2.21
C GLY A 323 -7.56 41.91 3.10
N THR A 324 -7.66 43.05 3.78
CA THR A 324 -8.90 43.48 4.43
C THR A 324 -9.09 44.98 4.23
N TRP A 325 -10.34 45.43 4.33
CA TRP A 325 -10.68 46.84 4.27
C TRP A 325 -11.27 47.27 5.61
N ILE A 326 -10.72 48.35 6.15
CA ILE A 326 -11.02 48.83 7.50
C ILE A 326 -11.81 50.12 7.37
N PRO A 327 -13.09 50.15 7.75
CA PRO A 327 -13.86 51.39 7.77
C PRO A 327 -13.28 52.35 8.80
N ILE A 328 -13.00 53.58 8.39
CA ILE A 328 -12.53 54.65 9.29
C ILE A 328 -13.65 55.63 9.65
N LYS A 329 -14.83 55.48 9.04
CA LYS A 329 -16.05 56.23 9.35
C LYS A 329 -17.24 55.29 9.61
N PRO A 330 -18.17 55.63 10.51
CA PRO A 330 -19.33 54.79 10.83
C PRO A 330 -20.29 54.55 9.66
N ASP A 331 -20.31 55.44 8.67
CA ASP A 331 -21.15 55.36 7.48
C ASP A 331 -20.51 54.54 6.34
N PHE A 332 -19.34 53.95 6.57
CA PHE A 332 -18.56 53.19 5.59
C PHE A 332 -18.15 53.99 4.34
N SER A 333 -18.25 55.34 4.38
CA SER A 333 -17.91 56.20 3.24
C SER A 333 -16.40 56.30 2.98
N ALA A 334 -15.57 55.94 3.97
CA ALA A 334 -14.12 55.95 3.87
C ALA A 334 -13.52 54.78 4.63
N GLY A 335 -12.39 54.27 4.14
CA GLY A 335 -11.64 53.21 4.79
C GLY A 335 -10.27 53.02 4.20
N VAL A 336 -9.48 52.19 4.89
CA VAL A 336 -8.08 51.91 4.57
C VAL A 336 -7.92 50.44 4.24
N SER A 337 -7.07 50.15 3.25
CA SER A 337 -6.80 48.78 2.83
C SER A 337 -5.54 48.28 3.51
N VAL A 338 -5.61 47.09 4.10
CA VAL A 338 -4.47 46.46 4.76
C VAL A 338 -4.17 45.13 4.12
N LEU A 339 -2.92 44.94 3.70
CA LEU A 339 -2.43 43.71 3.08
C LEU A 339 -1.39 43.01 3.95
N ALA A 340 -1.43 41.69 4.00
CA ALA A 340 -0.43 40.84 4.64
C ALA A 340 0.08 39.78 3.65
N ARG A 341 1.38 39.48 3.70
CA ARG A 341 2.02 38.46 2.85
C ARG A 341 2.41 37.20 3.61
N ASP A 342 2.60 37.32 4.93
CA ASP A 342 3.06 36.26 5.81
C ASP A 342 2.52 36.49 7.23
N LEU A 343 2.92 35.60 8.15
CA LEU A 343 2.61 35.70 9.58
C LEU A 343 3.75 36.29 10.42
N LYS A 344 4.78 36.89 9.81
CA LYS A 344 5.90 37.53 10.54
C LYS A 344 5.47 38.80 11.27
N GLY A 345 4.26 39.28 11.02
CA GLY A 345 3.65 40.40 11.75
C GLY A 345 3.74 41.74 11.03
N ASN A 346 4.24 41.80 9.79
CA ASN A 346 4.24 43.05 9.00
C ASN A 346 2.99 43.14 8.12
N VAL A 347 2.33 44.29 8.13
CA VAL A 347 1.23 44.60 7.22
C VAL A 347 1.50 45.87 6.43
N LEU A 348 1.03 45.90 5.18
CA LEU A 348 1.11 47.05 4.30
C LEU A 348 -0.21 47.83 4.40
N VAL A 349 -0.15 49.10 4.77
CA VAL A 349 -1.33 49.96 4.94
C VAL A 349 -1.41 50.94 3.78
N TYR A 350 -2.54 50.92 3.07
CA TYR A 350 -2.84 51.79 1.94
C TYR A 350 -3.98 52.76 2.29
N ASN A 351 -3.86 54.00 1.85
CA ASN A 351 -4.91 55.01 2.01
C ASN A 351 -6.11 54.73 1.09
N GLY A 352 -7.18 55.52 1.24
CA GLY A 352 -8.39 55.43 0.42
C GLY A 352 -8.19 55.70 -1.08
N LYS A 353 -7.01 56.21 -1.48
CA LYS A 353 -6.62 56.40 -2.90
C LYS A 353 -5.82 55.21 -3.46
N GLY A 354 -5.47 54.22 -2.63
CA GLY A 354 -4.67 53.07 -3.03
C GLY A 354 -3.16 53.30 -3.00
N GLU A 355 -2.68 54.36 -2.34
CA GLU A 355 -1.25 54.65 -2.18
C GLU A 355 -0.73 53.99 -0.89
N LEU A 356 0.45 53.37 -0.96
CA LEU A 356 1.10 52.77 0.21
C LEU A 356 1.54 53.87 1.18
N VAL A 357 0.98 53.87 2.39
CA VAL A 357 1.31 54.86 3.43
C VAL A 357 2.45 54.36 4.30
N SER A 358 2.36 53.11 4.77
CA SER A 358 3.36 52.56 5.70
C SER A 358 3.35 51.03 5.73
N THR A 359 4.47 50.46 6.20
CA THR A 359 4.56 49.06 6.64
C THR A 359 4.54 49.02 8.17
N VAL A 360 3.51 48.45 8.76
CA VAL A 360 3.30 48.44 10.22
C VAL A 360 3.55 47.04 10.76
N ARG A 361 4.35 46.93 11.84
CA ARG A 361 4.54 45.66 12.54
C ARG A 361 3.46 45.44 13.59
N LYS A 362 3.19 44.18 13.93
CA LYS A 362 2.36 43.77 15.06
C LYS A 362 2.75 44.52 16.33
N GLY A 363 1.76 45.07 17.03
CA GLY A 363 1.93 45.88 18.24
C GLY A 363 2.27 47.35 17.98
N MET A 364 2.38 47.79 16.73
CA MET A 364 2.65 49.18 16.35
C MET A 364 1.43 49.85 15.71
N SER A 365 1.52 51.17 15.52
CA SER A 365 0.48 51.97 14.88
C SER A 365 1.04 52.89 13.80
N THR A 366 0.15 53.40 12.95
CA THR A 366 0.46 54.40 11.92
C THR A 366 -0.70 55.38 11.76
N GLU A 367 -0.43 56.58 11.28
CA GLU A 367 -1.47 57.53 10.89
C GLU A 367 -1.79 57.38 9.41
N VAL A 368 -3.07 57.25 9.09
CA VAL A 368 -3.56 57.14 7.71
C VAL A 368 -4.94 57.80 7.62
N ASP A 369 -5.15 58.65 6.62
CA ASP A 369 -6.42 59.34 6.36
C ASP A 369 -7.06 60.01 7.59
N GLY A 370 -6.22 60.57 8.47
CA GLY A 370 -6.63 61.31 9.67
C GLY A 370 -7.02 60.44 10.87
N VAL A 371 -6.75 59.13 10.83
CA VAL A 371 -6.92 58.21 11.97
C VAL A 371 -5.63 57.50 12.32
N THR A 372 -5.46 57.16 13.60
CA THR A 372 -4.39 56.28 14.08
C THR A 372 -4.85 54.83 14.01
N LEU A 373 -4.21 54.03 13.17
CA LEU A 373 -4.48 52.61 13.03
C LEU A 373 -3.48 51.79 13.85
N PHE A 374 -3.94 51.04 14.85
CA PHE A 374 -3.10 50.15 15.67
C PHE A 374 -3.30 48.69 15.29
N ILE A 375 -2.22 48.00 14.91
CA ILE A 375 -2.23 46.59 14.50
C ILE A 375 -1.94 45.70 15.71
N ASP A 376 -2.98 45.13 16.32
CA ASP A 376 -2.82 44.30 17.53
C ASP A 376 -2.24 42.92 17.18
N GLU A 377 -2.83 42.22 16.21
CA GLU A 377 -2.45 40.84 15.88
C GLU A 377 -2.94 40.39 14.51
N ILE A 378 -2.12 39.59 13.82
CA ILE A 378 -2.52 38.83 12.63
C ILE A 378 -2.90 37.43 13.09
N ILE A 379 -4.13 36.99 12.83
CA ILE A 379 -4.64 35.68 13.18
C ILE A 379 -4.44 34.73 12.00
N GLY A 380 -3.49 33.81 12.15
CA GLY A 380 -3.28 32.73 11.19
C GLY A 380 -4.35 31.63 11.28
N SER A 381 -4.49 30.88 10.20
CA SER A 381 -5.29 29.67 10.11
C SER A 381 -4.42 28.49 9.74
N THR A 382 -4.70 27.35 10.36
CA THR A 382 -4.11 26.08 9.95
C THR A 382 -4.97 25.45 8.85
N GLY A 383 -4.33 24.98 7.79
CA GLY A 383 -4.92 24.13 6.77
C GLY A 383 -4.67 22.67 7.12
N LEU A 384 -5.73 21.96 7.47
CA LEU A 384 -5.69 20.56 7.88
C LEU A 384 -6.23 19.67 6.78
N GLN A 385 -5.47 18.63 6.43
CA GLN A 385 -5.98 17.51 5.66
C GLN A 385 -6.34 16.39 6.63
N ILE A 386 -7.59 15.97 6.59
CA ILE A 386 -8.19 15.07 7.58
C ILE A 386 -8.58 13.80 6.84
N LYS A 387 -8.07 12.64 7.28
CA LYS A 387 -8.28 11.37 6.58
C LYS A 387 -8.65 10.25 7.55
N ALA A 388 -9.64 9.45 7.18
CA ALA A 388 -9.87 8.13 7.78
C ALA A 388 -9.79 7.06 6.69
N ASP A 389 -9.05 5.99 6.95
CA ASP A 389 -8.86 4.89 6.00
C ASP A 389 -8.68 3.57 6.76
N PRO A 390 -9.79 2.86 7.05
CA PRO A 390 -9.77 1.59 7.76
C PRO A 390 -9.04 0.47 6.99
N GLY A 391 -8.74 0.68 5.70
CA GLY A 391 -8.05 -0.29 4.84
C GLY A 391 -6.55 -0.39 5.12
N ILE A 392 -5.93 0.68 5.65
CA ILE A 392 -4.47 0.77 5.83
C ILE A 392 -3.88 -0.41 6.62
N PRO A 393 -4.41 -0.82 7.79
CA PRO A 393 -3.85 -1.94 8.55
C PRO A 393 -3.89 -3.27 7.76
N ILE A 394 -4.95 -3.49 6.99
CA ILE A 394 -5.12 -4.69 6.16
C ILE A 394 -4.08 -4.68 5.03
N VAL A 395 -3.88 -3.53 4.38
CA VAL A 395 -2.86 -3.34 3.35
C VAL A 395 -1.46 -3.62 3.90
N TYR A 396 -1.12 -3.06 5.07
CA TYR A 396 0.19 -3.31 5.71
C TYR A 396 0.39 -4.76 6.12
N LEU A 397 -0.64 -5.44 6.63
CA LEU A 397 -0.58 -6.88 6.89
C LEU A 397 -0.27 -7.65 5.60
N GLY A 398 -0.96 -7.31 4.51
CA GLY A 398 -0.73 -7.89 3.20
C GLY A 398 0.71 -7.66 2.72
N PHE A 399 1.24 -6.45 2.82
CA PHE A 399 2.63 -6.16 2.46
C PHE A 399 3.66 -6.94 3.32
N GLY A 400 3.45 -7.03 4.63
CA GLY A 400 4.30 -7.81 5.51
C GLY A 400 4.32 -9.29 5.13
N LEU A 401 3.16 -9.88 4.86
CA LEU A 401 3.04 -11.25 4.36
C LEU A 401 3.70 -11.41 2.99
N LEU A 402 3.57 -10.44 2.09
CA LEU A 402 4.19 -10.47 0.77
C LEU A 402 5.72 -10.53 0.90
N MET A 403 6.33 -9.68 1.71
CA MET A 403 7.79 -9.67 1.93
C MET A 403 8.30 -11.03 2.41
N ILE A 404 7.66 -11.59 3.45
CA ILE A 404 8.03 -12.91 3.99
C ILE A 404 7.83 -14.01 2.94
N SER A 405 6.72 -13.98 2.21
CA SER A 405 6.38 -14.98 1.20
C SER A 405 7.32 -14.99 -0.01
N VAL A 406 7.85 -13.82 -0.39
CA VAL A 406 8.87 -13.71 -1.45
C VAL A 406 10.15 -14.40 -0.99
N MET A 407 10.63 -14.14 0.23
CA MET A 407 11.79 -14.82 0.81
C MET A 407 11.59 -16.34 0.86
N MET A 408 10.42 -16.79 1.31
CA MET A 408 10.05 -18.21 1.30
C MET A 408 10.09 -18.80 -0.11
N SER A 409 9.56 -18.08 -1.11
CA SER A 409 9.47 -18.52 -2.50
C SER A 409 10.84 -18.71 -3.17
N TYR A 410 11.89 -18.07 -2.67
CA TYR A 410 13.26 -18.27 -3.17
C TYR A 410 13.85 -19.62 -2.75
N VAL A 411 13.32 -20.28 -1.71
CA VAL A 411 13.83 -21.58 -1.26
C VAL A 411 13.53 -22.66 -2.30
N SER A 412 14.57 -23.38 -2.73
CA SER A 412 14.42 -24.52 -3.65
C SER A 412 13.81 -25.72 -2.93
N HIS A 413 12.77 -26.30 -3.53
CA HIS A 413 12.24 -27.59 -3.13
C HIS A 413 12.93 -28.69 -3.92
N SER A 414 13.75 -29.47 -3.21
CA SER A 414 14.53 -30.58 -3.77
C SER A 414 14.06 -31.91 -3.20
N GLN A 415 14.08 -32.93 -4.04
CA GLN A 415 13.68 -34.30 -3.75
C GLN A 415 14.77 -35.24 -4.26
N ILE A 416 15.11 -36.26 -3.48
CA ILE A 416 16.09 -37.29 -3.81
C ILE A 416 15.44 -38.65 -3.55
N TRP A 417 15.62 -39.58 -4.48
CA TRP A 417 15.20 -40.96 -4.38
C TRP A 417 16.45 -41.84 -4.43
N ALA A 418 16.43 -42.94 -3.70
CA ALA A 418 17.42 -43.99 -3.87
C ALA A 418 16.79 -45.39 -3.74
N LEU A 419 17.33 -46.35 -4.48
CA LEU A 419 16.89 -47.75 -4.49
C LEU A 419 18.13 -48.65 -4.50
N LYS A 420 18.22 -49.57 -3.53
CA LYS A 420 19.23 -50.63 -3.49
C LYS A 420 18.62 -51.89 -4.12
N ASP A 421 19.18 -52.36 -5.22
CA ASP A 421 18.72 -53.57 -5.93
C ASP A 421 19.92 -54.48 -6.19
N GLY A 422 19.98 -55.59 -5.44
CA GLY A 422 21.20 -56.41 -5.34
C GLY A 422 22.38 -55.55 -4.84
N ASP A 423 23.50 -55.61 -5.56
CA ASP A 423 24.70 -54.82 -5.24
C ASP A 423 24.63 -53.38 -5.77
N ARG A 424 23.68 -53.05 -6.64
CA ARG A 424 23.61 -51.73 -7.30
C ARG A 424 22.77 -50.74 -6.51
N LEU A 425 23.25 -49.50 -6.43
CA LEU A 425 22.52 -48.39 -5.82
C LEU A 425 22.16 -47.37 -6.91
N TYR A 426 20.85 -47.16 -7.08
CA TYR A 426 20.31 -46.13 -7.97
C TYR A 426 19.96 -44.90 -7.16
N ILE A 427 20.43 -43.73 -7.59
CA ILE A 427 20.14 -42.44 -6.96
C ILE A 427 19.56 -41.52 -8.02
N GLY A 428 18.51 -40.77 -7.68
CA GLY A 428 17.86 -39.83 -8.58
C GLY A 428 17.44 -38.57 -7.84
N GLY A 429 17.52 -37.41 -8.49
CA GLY A 429 17.20 -36.12 -7.90
C GLY A 429 16.29 -35.27 -8.77
N LYS A 430 15.42 -34.48 -8.14
CA LYS A 430 14.64 -33.43 -8.80
C LYS A 430 14.58 -32.18 -7.93
N THR A 431 14.66 -31.02 -8.58
CA THR A 431 14.40 -29.74 -7.93
C THR A 431 13.47 -28.86 -8.75
N ASN A 432 12.77 -27.93 -8.11
CA ASN A 432 11.87 -26.99 -8.78
C ASN A 432 12.59 -25.78 -9.39
N ARG A 433 13.77 -25.42 -8.88
CA ARG A 433 14.58 -24.26 -9.30
C ARG A 433 16.05 -24.48 -8.92
N ALA A 434 16.94 -23.58 -9.32
CA ALA A 434 18.38 -23.66 -9.03
C ALA A 434 18.99 -25.03 -9.43
N LYS A 435 18.67 -25.50 -10.65
CA LYS A 435 19.06 -26.83 -11.15
C LYS A 435 20.57 -27.05 -11.06
N VAL A 436 21.37 -26.11 -11.54
CA VAL A 436 22.85 -26.20 -11.52
C VAL A 436 23.41 -26.34 -10.11
N THR A 437 22.88 -25.61 -9.12
CA THR A 437 23.31 -25.74 -7.72
C THR A 437 22.95 -27.11 -7.15
N PHE A 438 21.76 -27.62 -7.48
CA PHE A 438 21.32 -28.94 -7.07
C PHE A 438 22.11 -30.07 -7.76
N GLU A 439 22.49 -29.90 -9.03
CA GLU A 439 23.37 -30.82 -9.76
C GLU A 439 24.71 -30.98 -9.04
N ARG A 440 25.36 -29.86 -8.68
CA ARG A 440 26.61 -29.87 -7.89
C ARG A 440 26.42 -30.52 -6.52
N GLU A 441 25.28 -30.29 -5.86
CA GLU A 441 24.96 -30.93 -4.59
C GLU A 441 24.85 -32.44 -4.73
N ILE A 442 24.19 -32.94 -5.77
CA ILE A 442 24.08 -34.38 -6.06
C ILE A 442 25.46 -34.98 -6.33
N VAL A 443 26.27 -34.36 -7.18
CA VAL A 443 27.64 -34.84 -7.47
C VAL A 443 28.45 -34.94 -6.18
N SER A 444 28.42 -33.89 -5.34
CA SER A 444 29.12 -33.91 -4.05
C SER A 444 28.60 -34.99 -3.10
N ILE A 445 27.30 -35.32 -3.11
CA ILE A 445 26.75 -36.43 -2.32
C ILE A 445 27.27 -37.78 -2.84
N LEU A 446 27.38 -37.94 -4.16
CA LEU A 446 27.90 -39.17 -4.77
C LEU A 446 29.39 -39.35 -4.46
N ASP A 447 30.19 -38.27 -4.55
CA ASP A 447 31.61 -38.29 -4.19
C ASP A 447 31.82 -38.62 -2.71
N ASP A 448 31.03 -38.01 -1.81
CA ASP A 448 31.07 -38.32 -0.38
C ASP A 448 30.72 -39.79 -0.10
N LEU A 449 29.80 -40.36 -0.88
CA LEU A 449 29.37 -41.76 -0.73
C LEU A 449 30.45 -42.74 -1.21
N ASP A 450 31.09 -42.46 -2.35
CA ASP A 450 32.16 -43.30 -2.89
C ASP A 450 33.37 -43.33 -1.96
N ASN A 451 33.74 -42.18 -1.39
CA ASN A 451 34.82 -42.08 -0.40
C ASN A 451 34.55 -42.89 0.88
N LEU A 452 33.29 -42.99 1.32
CA LEU A 452 32.91 -43.80 2.49
C LEU A 452 33.02 -45.30 2.19
N ASP A 453 32.65 -45.73 0.99
CA ASP A 453 32.77 -47.12 0.56
C ASP A 453 34.25 -47.56 0.44
N GLN A 454 35.12 -46.69 -0.10
CA GLN A 454 36.56 -46.94 -0.18
C GLN A 454 37.23 -47.05 1.20
N ASN A 455 36.87 -46.18 2.15
CA ASN A 455 37.41 -46.24 3.51
C ASN A 455 36.92 -47.47 4.30
N ASN A 456 35.69 -47.92 4.05
CA ASN A 456 35.18 -49.15 4.64
C ASN A 456 35.88 -50.39 4.08
N THR A 457 36.21 -50.42 2.77
CA THR A 457 36.99 -51.52 2.18
C THR A 457 38.42 -51.56 2.71
N LEU A 458 39.08 -50.41 2.88
CA LEU A 458 40.42 -50.32 3.44
C LEU A 458 40.48 -50.74 4.93
N SER A 459 39.49 -50.36 5.74
CA SER A 459 39.43 -50.74 7.16
C SER A 459 39.18 -52.24 7.38
N LEU A 460 38.33 -52.87 6.55
CA LEU A 460 38.13 -54.33 6.53
C LEU A 460 39.39 -55.10 6.08
N GLY A 461 40.14 -54.56 5.11
CA GLY A 461 41.44 -55.12 4.70
C GLY A 461 42.45 -55.16 5.85
N SER A 462 42.58 -54.06 6.60
CA SER A 462 43.51 -53.96 7.73
C SER A 462 43.15 -54.84 8.95
N LEU A 463 41.88 -55.23 9.10
CA LEU A 463 41.44 -56.15 10.16
C LEU A 463 41.68 -57.64 9.80
N SER A 464 41.86 -57.96 8.51
CA SER A 464 42.16 -59.32 8.06
C SER A 464 43.64 -59.71 8.18
N GLU A 465 44.56 -58.73 8.25
CA GLU A 465 46.00 -59.00 8.41
C GLU A 465 46.43 -59.25 9.87
N ASN A 466 45.59 -58.96 10.86
CA ASN A 466 45.93 -59.10 12.29
C ASN A 466 45.37 -60.38 12.95
N SER A 467 44.85 -61.34 12.17
CA SER A 467 44.35 -62.64 12.68
C SER A 467 45.22 -63.84 12.28
N GLN A 468 46.41 -63.60 11.73
CA GLN A 468 47.44 -64.63 11.54
C GLN A 468 48.73 -64.24 12.30
N SER A 469 48.72 -64.45 13.62
CA SER A 469 49.94 -64.68 14.41
C SER A 469 49.62 -65.54 15.62
#